data_AF-A0A8H3WT91-F1
#
_entry.id   AF-A0A8H3WT91-F1
#
_cell.length_a   1.000
_cell.length_b   1.000
_cell.length_c   1.000
_cell.angle_alpha   90.00
_cell.angle_beta   90.00
_cell.angle_gamma   90.00
#
_symmetry.space_group_name_H-M   'P 1'
#
loop_
_entity.id
_entity.type
_entity.pdbx_description
1 polymer ?
#
loop_
_entity_poly.entity_id
_entity_poly.type
_entity_poly.pdbx_seq_one_letter_code
_entity_poly.pdbx_strand_id
1 'polypeptide(L)'
;MHHLDLGLFNYQITFTYNLLKELHGTLILDELDNKLANIPRFPELKIFKNRIQSLFRIIANEYRNLIKVIIFVLDNLDISEALNKKLLNLYEVWNNMYIMSRVSRIMLLA
;
A
#
# COMPACT_ATOMS: atom_id res chain seq x y z
N MET A 1 15.73 -1.49 0.93
CA MET A 1 14.98 -0.88 2.05
C MET A 1 15.84 -1.06 3.27
N HIS A 2 16.22 0.04 3.88
CA HIS A 2 16.74 0.02 5.24
C HIS A 2 15.62 -0.44 6.19
N HIS A 3 15.96 -0.94 7.37
CA HIS A 3 14.99 -1.22 8.43
C HIS A 3 14.14 0.01 8.80
N LEU A 4 14.71 1.22 8.64
CA LEU A 4 14.05 2.50 8.89
C LEU A 4 12.89 2.76 7.90
N ASP A 5 13.10 2.42 6.62
CA ASP A 5 12.09 2.54 5.59
C ASP A 5 10.89 1.62 5.90
N LEU A 6 11.15 0.41 6.41
CA LEU A 6 10.12 -0.60 6.68
C LEU A 6 9.14 -0.20 7.78
N GLY A 7 9.62 0.47 8.84
CA GLY A 7 8.76 0.96 9.91
C GLY A 7 7.77 2.03 9.40
N LEU A 8 8.29 2.97 8.62
CA LEU A 8 7.52 4.08 8.07
C LEU A 8 6.45 3.62 7.07
N PHE A 9 6.83 2.66 6.23
CA PHE A 9 5.97 2.02 5.26
C PHE A 9 4.83 1.19 5.90
N ASN A 10 5.15 0.40 6.94
CA ASN A 10 4.12 -0.32 7.70
C ASN A 10 3.13 0.65 8.39
N TYR A 11 3.64 1.76 8.92
CA TYR A 11 2.80 2.79 9.51
C TYR A 11 1.81 3.38 8.50
N GLN A 12 2.22 3.67 7.27
CA GLN A 12 1.34 4.20 6.23
C GLN A 12 0.14 3.28 5.95
N ILE A 13 0.38 1.98 5.77
CA ILE A 13 -0.69 1.01 5.49
C ILE A 13 -1.62 0.89 6.70
N THR A 14 -1.06 0.83 7.90
CA THR A 14 -1.81 0.77 9.17
C THR A 14 -2.66 2.01 9.37
N PHE A 15 -2.10 3.19 9.08
CA PHE A 15 -2.81 4.44 9.14
C PHE A 15 -3.98 4.47 8.16
N THR A 16 -3.77 4.14 6.88
CA THR A 16 -4.84 4.13 5.88
C THR A 16 -5.94 3.14 6.24
N TYR A 17 -5.59 1.93 6.68
CA TYR A 17 -6.58 0.94 7.10
C TYR A 17 -7.44 1.43 8.27
N ASN A 18 -6.81 1.98 9.31
CA ASN A 18 -7.52 2.49 10.48
C ASN A 18 -8.38 3.71 10.13
N LEU A 19 -7.87 4.62 9.29
CA LEU A 19 -8.61 5.78 8.80
C LEU A 19 -9.87 5.36 8.03
N LEU A 20 -9.74 4.41 7.10
CA LEU A 20 -10.88 3.90 6.33
C LEU A 20 -11.90 3.21 7.22
N LYS A 21 -11.43 2.42 8.19
CA LYS A 21 -12.29 1.76 9.18
C LYS A 21 -13.07 2.76 10.03
N GLU A 22 -12.40 3.82 10.47
CA GLU A 22 -13.00 4.86 11.32
C GLU A 22 -14.04 5.69 10.55
N LEU A 23 -13.75 6.06 9.31
CA LEU A 23 -14.61 6.93 8.51
C LEU A 23 -15.76 6.20 7.80
N HIS A 24 -15.54 4.96 7.37
CA HIS A 24 -16.46 4.24 6.47
C HIS A 24 -16.83 2.83 6.98
N GLY A 25 -16.36 2.44 8.17
CA GLY A 25 -16.70 1.16 8.78
C GLY A 25 -15.97 -0.03 8.16
N THR A 26 -16.50 -1.24 8.35
CA THR A 26 -15.84 -2.47 7.87
C THR A 26 -16.13 -2.79 6.40
N LEU A 27 -17.24 -2.31 5.84
CA LEU A 27 -17.63 -2.58 4.45
C LEU A 27 -16.58 -2.09 3.45
N ILE A 28 -15.98 -0.92 3.70
CA ILE A 28 -14.92 -0.41 2.83
C ILE A 28 -13.66 -1.28 2.88
N LEU A 29 -13.43 -1.96 4.00
CA LEU A 29 -12.28 -2.84 4.18
C LEU A 29 -12.49 -4.15 3.42
N ASP A 30 -13.72 -4.65 3.39
CA ASP A 30 -14.10 -5.79 2.56
C ASP A 30 -13.96 -5.44 1.06
N GLU A 31 -14.33 -4.22 0.64
CA GLU A 31 -14.10 -3.76 -0.74
C GLU A 31 -12.60 -3.69 -1.06
N LEU A 32 -11.81 -3.10 -0.17
CA LEU A 32 -10.35 -2.98 -0.28
C LEU A 32 -9.69 -4.37 -0.42
N ASP A 33 -10.12 -5.33 0.41
CA ASP A 33 -9.65 -6.72 0.37
C ASP A 33 -10.06 -7.42 -0.94
N ASN A 34 -11.31 -7.22 -1.38
CA ASN A 34 -11.81 -7.78 -2.65
C ASN A 34 -11.05 -7.22 -3.85
N LYS A 35 -10.80 -5.91 -3.90
CA LYS A 35 -10.00 -5.29 -4.96
C LYS A 35 -8.60 -5.84 -4.98
N LEU A 36 -7.96 -5.94 -3.82
CA LEU A 36 -6.61 -6.47 -3.71
C LEU A 36 -6.52 -7.95 -4.15
N ALA A 37 -7.51 -8.77 -3.81
CA ALA A 37 -7.59 -10.17 -4.23
C ALA A 37 -7.81 -10.34 -5.75
N ASN A 38 -8.48 -9.37 -6.38
CA ASN A 38 -8.81 -9.38 -7.81
C ASN A 38 -7.73 -8.76 -8.71
N ILE A 39 -6.67 -8.17 -8.16
CA ILE A 39 -5.55 -7.68 -8.97
C ILE A 39 -4.97 -8.86 -9.76
N PRO A 40 -4.81 -8.72 -11.09
CA PRO A 40 -4.26 -9.79 -11.94
C PRO A 40 -3.02 -10.37 -11.30
N ARG A 41 -2.98 -11.70 -11.15
CA ARG A 41 -1.92 -12.41 -10.40
C ARG A 41 -0.55 -12.02 -10.93
N PHE A 42 0.06 -11.05 -10.28
CA PHE A 42 1.49 -10.84 -10.38
C PHE A 42 2.14 -12.04 -9.67
N PRO A 43 3.04 -12.80 -10.32
CA PRO A 43 3.70 -13.94 -9.70
C PRO A 43 4.46 -13.59 -8.40
N GLU A 44 4.82 -12.32 -8.24
CA GLU A 44 5.45 -11.75 -7.03
C GLU A 44 4.42 -11.45 -5.91
N LEU A 45 3.15 -11.24 -6.26
CA LEU A 45 2.03 -10.91 -5.37
C LEU A 45 1.39 -12.18 -4.75
N LYS A 46 2.19 -13.14 -4.28
CA LYS A 46 1.72 -14.44 -3.72
C LYS A 46 0.90 -14.33 -2.43
N ILE A 47 0.83 -13.17 -1.79
CA ILE A 47 0.37 -13.00 -0.40
C ILE A 47 -1.12 -12.62 -0.29
N PHE A 48 -1.73 -12.12 -1.36
CA PHE A 48 -3.09 -11.51 -1.32
C PHE A 48 -4.25 -12.49 -1.31
N LYS A 49 -3.99 -13.77 -0.98
CA LYS A 49 -5.06 -14.71 -0.62
C LYS A 49 -5.69 -14.38 0.73
N ASN A 50 -5.07 -13.52 1.52
CA ASN A 50 -5.52 -13.11 2.84
C ASN A 50 -5.86 -11.60 2.87
N ARG A 51 -6.75 -11.19 3.78
CA ARG A 51 -7.15 -9.79 4.03
C ARG A 51 -5.97 -8.87 4.31
N ILE A 52 -6.09 -7.56 4.07
CA ILE A 52 -5.08 -6.55 4.40
C ILE A 52 -4.68 -6.60 5.87
N GLN A 53 -5.57 -6.99 6.77
CA GLN A 53 -5.21 -7.22 8.17
C GLN A 53 -4.10 -8.26 8.37
N SER A 54 -4.04 -9.29 7.53
CA SER A 54 -2.96 -10.27 7.57
C SER A 54 -1.62 -9.68 7.12
N LEU A 55 -1.66 -8.56 6.41
CA LEU A 55 -0.51 -7.80 5.94
C LEU A 55 0.09 -6.91 7.05
N PHE A 56 -0.53 -6.76 8.22
CA PHE A 56 0.11 -6.04 9.35
C PHE A 56 1.38 -6.73 9.86
N ARG A 57 1.64 -7.97 9.41
CA ARG A 57 2.89 -8.70 9.61
C ARG A 57 3.68 -8.86 8.30
N ILE A 58 3.70 -7.82 7.47
CA ILE A 58 4.43 -7.80 6.20
C ILE A 58 5.94 -8.00 6.42
N ILE A 59 6.53 -8.96 5.71
CA ILE A 59 7.99 -9.05 5.52
C ILE A 59 8.40 -8.09 4.41
N ALA A 60 9.59 -7.49 4.47
CA ALA A 60 10.05 -6.44 3.55
C ALA A 60 9.85 -6.67 2.05
N ASN A 61 9.76 -7.92 1.60
CA ASN A 61 9.46 -8.26 0.21
C ASN A 61 7.99 -8.05 -0.17
N GLU A 62 7.08 -8.35 0.74
CA GLU A 62 5.64 -8.24 0.54
C GLU A 62 5.23 -6.76 0.45
N TYR A 63 5.88 -5.90 1.23
CA TYR A 63 5.68 -4.45 1.14
C TYR A 63 6.01 -3.90 -0.25
N ARG A 64 7.11 -4.36 -0.84
CA ARG A 64 7.53 -3.92 -2.18
C ARG A 64 6.48 -4.25 -3.23
N ASN A 65 5.83 -5.39 -3.09
CA ASN A 65 4.79 -5.81 -4.01
C ASN A 65 3.49 -5.04 -3.75
N LEU A 66 3.18 -4.73 -2.48
CA LEU A 66 2.04 -3.89 -2.11
C LEU A 66 2.17 -2.45 -2.65
N ILE A 67 3.33 -1.80 -2.50
CA ILE A 67 3.61 -0.45 -3.06
C ILE A 67 3.22 -0.34 -4.53
N LYS A 68 3.54 -1.38 -5.33
CA LYS A 68 3.31 -1.39 -6.78
C LYS A 68 1.82 -1.40 -7.11
N VAL A 69 0.98 -1.93 -6.21
CA VAL A 69 -0.42 -2.20 -6.52
C VAL A 69 -1.42 -1.37 -5.71
N ILE A 70 -1.02 -0.85 -4.55
CA ILE A 70 -1.92 -0.21 -3.58
C ILE A 70 -2.67 1.00 -4.14
N ILE A 71 -2.05 1.75 -5.07
CA ILE A 71 -2.72 2.88 -5.76
C ILE A 71 -3.94 2.37 -6.54
N PHE A 72 -3.83 1.24 -7.25
CA PHE A 72 -4.96 0.66 -7.98
C PHE A 72 -6.03 0.09 -7.06
N VAL A 73 -5.66 -0.36 -5.85
CA VAL A 73 -6.62 -0.84 -4.84
C VAL A 73 -7.40 0.33 -4.25
N LEU A 74 -6.72 1.44 -3.97
CA LEU A 74 -7.31 2.64 -3.40
C LEU A 74 -8.13 3.42 -4.44
N ASP A 75 -7.76 3.34 -5.71
CA ASP A 75 -8.48 4.00 -6.78
C ASP A 75 -9.93 3.48 -6.86
N ASN A 76 -10.84 4.42 -7.11
CA ASN A 76 -12.28 4.18 -7.21
C ASN A 76 -12.89 3.43 -6.00
N LEU A 77 -12.31 3.50 -4.80
CA LEU A 77 -13.00 3.07 -3.57
C LEU A 77 -14.26 3.90 -3.37
N ASP A 78 -15.31 3.29 -2.82
CA ASP A 78 -16.56 3.99 -2.51
C ASP A 78 -16.44 4.89 -1.27
N ILE A 79 -15.60 5.92 -1.42
CA ILE A 79 -15.31 6.97 -0.45
C ILE A 79 -15.45 8.32 -1.14
N SER A 80 -15.53 9.40 -0.36
CA SER A 80 -15.63 10.75 -0.94
C SER A 80 -14.48 11.02 -1.92
N GLU A 81 -14.79 11.62 -3.08
CA GLU A 81 -13.81 11.93 -4.13
C GLU A 81 -12.62 12.74 -3.58
N ALA A 82 -12.89 13.67 -2.66
CA ALA A 82 -11.87 14.47 -2.00
C ALA A 82 -10.91 13.62 -1.14
N LEU A 83 -11.42 12.62 -0.41
CA LEU A 83 -10.60 11.70 0.36
C LEU A 83 -9.81 10.76 -0.56
N ASN A 84 -10.45 10.23 -1.60
CA ASN A 84 -9.81 9.36 -2.57
C ASN A 84 -8.61 10.04 -3.22
N LYS A 85 -8.77 11.26 -3.75
CA LYS A 85 -7.67 12.07 -4.31
C LYS A 85 -6.54 12.30 -3.32
N LYS A 86 -6.85 12.61 -2.04
CA LYS A 86 -5.84 12.79 -1.00
C LYS A 86 -5.05 11.50 -0.74
N LEU A 87 -5.72 10.35 -0.69
CA LEU A 87 -5.08 9.06 -0.52
C LEU A 87 -4.21 8.73 -1.73
N LEU A 88 -4.72 8.87 -2.96
CA LEU A 88 -3.93 8.62 -4.17
C LEU A 88 -2.67 9.49 -4.24
N ASN A 89 -2.80 10.79 -4.00
CA ASN A 89 -1.65 11.71 -3.97
C ASN A 89 -0.63 11.34 -2.89
N LEU A 90 -1.09 10.95 -1.70
CA LEU A 90 -0.22 10.48 -0.63
C LEU A 90 0.61 9.28 -1.15
N TYR A 91 -0.05 8.23 -1.63
CA TYR A 91 0.63 7.02 -2.09
C TYR A 91 1.53 7.25 -3.32
N GLU A 92 1.18 8.19 -4.21
CA GLU A 92 2.05 8.62 -5.31
C GLU A 92 3.35 9.24 -4.79
N VAL A 93 3.27 10.19 -3.85
CA VAL A 93 4.45 10.82 -3.23
C VAL A 93 5.33 9.77 -2.53
N TRP A 94 4.72 8.82 -1.83
CA TRP A 94 5.46 7.72 -1.19
C TRP A 94 6.15 6.81 -2.19
N ASN A 95 5.49 6.47 -3.30
CA ASN A 95 6.08 5.67 -4.36
C ASN A 95 7.26 6.40 -5.00
N ASN A 96 7.17 7.71 -5.19
CA ASN A 96 8.28 8.53 -5.67
C ASN A 96 9.44 8.55 -4.67
N MET A 97 9.18 8.73 -3.38
CA MET A 97 10.21 8.64 -2.32
C MET A 97 10.88 7.26 -2.31
N TYR A 98 10.10 6.18 -2.46
CA TYR A 98 10.62 4.82 -2.56
C TYR A 98 11.56 4.66 -3.76
N ILE A 99 11.15 5.11 -4.95
CA ILE A 99 11.97 5.06 -6.17
C ILE A 99 13.26 5.86 -5.96
N MET A 100 13.17 7.09 -5.45
CA MET A 100 14.35 7.93 -5.19
C MET A 100 15.33 7.28 -4.22
N SER A 101 14.85 6.71 -3.10
CA SER A 101 15.68 5.98 -2.13
C SER A 101 16.44 4.81 -2.78
N ARG A 102 15.86 4.19 -3.81
CA ARG A 102 16.50 3.12 -4.58
C ARG A 102 17.51 3.64 -5.61
N VAL A 103 17.19 4.74 -6.29
CA VAL A 103 18.08 5.37 -7.29
C VAL A 103 19.33 5.94 -6.63
N SER A 104 19.19 6.68 -5.52
CA SER A 104 20.33 7.23 -4.77
C SER A 104 21.25 6.13 -4.23
N ARG A 105 20.72 4.95 -3.90
CA ARG A 105 21.52 3.78 -3.53
C ARG A 105 22.37 3.22 -4.68
N ILE A 106 21.90 3.31 -5.92
CA ILE A 106 22.65 2.84 -7.09
C ILE A 106 23.80 3.82 -7.40
N MET A 107 23.57 5.14 -7.27
CA MET A 107 24.62 6.14 -7.47
C MET A 107 25.70 6.15 -6.38
N LEU A 108 25.40 5.73 -5.15
CA LEU A 108 26.40 5.66 -4.05
C LEU A 108 27.26 4.39 -4.07
N LEU A 109 27.00 3.45 -4.99
CA LEU A 109 27.70 2.18 -5.12
C LEU A 109 28.45 2.02 -6.46
N ALA A 110 28.42 3.05 -7.31
CA ALA A 110 29.14 3.15 -8.58
C ALA A 110 30.27 4.19 -8.47
#